data_AF-A0A2V7Z8C0-F1
#
_entry.id   AF-A0A2V7Z8C0-F1
#
_cell.length_a   1.000
_cell.length_b   1.000
_cell.length_c   1.000
_cell.angle_alpha   90.00
_cell.angle_beta   90.00
_cell.angle_gamma   90.00
#
_symmetry.space_group_name_H-M   'P 1'
#
loop_
_entity.id
_entity.type
_entity.pdbx_description
1 polymer ?
#
loop_
_entity_poly.entity_id
_entity_poly.type
_entity_poly.pdbx_seq_one_letter_code
_entity_poly.pdbx_strand_id
1 'polypeptide(L)'
;MDPETGARYLEEIAFEVVSEQNEKLVREKARRMYRRGVRRIFAVWAKTHRVCEWSAESGSWRQLEPGAQIEDSSLVSPLRVAALLDAATADNSVAEALAAKGNPVLREREAAAEARGVAWSILGVLEARGLAASEDQRQEILGCQDLDRLHRWLRRAALASSADEVTSES
;
A
#
# COMPACT_ATOMS: atom_id res chain seq x y z
N MET A 1 -8.54 25.73 -5.07
CA MET A 1 -9.61 26.69 -4.75
C MET A 1 -10.90 25.95 -4.99
N ASP A 2 -11.85 26.09 -4.08
CA ASP A 2 -13.24 25.69 -4.36
C ASP A 2 -13.77 26.58 -5.51
N PRO A 3 -14.23 25.99 -6.64
CA PRO A 3 -14.75 26.76 -7.76
C PRO A 3 -16.09 27.47 -7.50
N GLU A 4 -16.83 27.09 -6.45
CA GLU A 4 -18.09 27.76 -6.04
C GLU A 4 -17.87 28.89 -5.03
N THR A 5 -16.88 28.77 -4.14
CA THR A 5 -16.69 29.73 -3.02
C THR A 5 -15.41 30.55 -3.08
N GLY A 6 -14.47 30.23 -3.98
CA GLY A 6 -13.19 30.95 -4.12
C GLY A 6 -12.24 30.81 -2.93
N ALA A 7 -12.58 30.00 -1.93
CA ALA A 7 -11.73 29.75 -0.78
C ALA A 7 -10.54 28.87 -1.16
N ARG A 8 -9.33 29.20 -0.66
CA ARG A 8 -8.23 28.24 -0.61
C ARG A 8 -8.69 27.09 0.29
N TYR A 9 -8.52 25.84 -0.16
CA TYR A 9 -8.74 24.67 0.69
C TYR A 9 -8.04 24.93 2.02
N LEU A 10 -8.81 25.05 3.09
CA LEU A 10 -8.27 24.96 4.43
C LEU A 10 -7.64 23.57 4.52
N GLU A 11 -6.36 23.50 4.88
CA GLU A 11 -5.67 22.23 5.07
C GLU A 11 -6.52 21.37 6.03
N GLU A 12 -7.09 20.25 5.57
CA GLU A 12 -7.99 19.44 6.39
C GLU A 12 -7.22 18.80 7.55
N ILE A 13 -6.00 18.35 7.28
CA ILE A 13 -5.07 17.80 8.27
C ILE A 13 -3.69 18.42 8.10
N ALA A 14 -2.98 18.66 9.20
CA ALA A 14 -1.62 19.20 9.19
C ALA A 14 -0.66 18.32 10.01
N PHE A 15 0.57 18.15 9.51
CA PHE A 15 1.66 17.49 10.22
C PHE A 15 2.82 18.48 10.39
N GLU A 16 3.30 18.60 11.63
CA GLU A 16 4.40 19.51 12.00
C GLU A 16 5.59 18.71 12.52
N VAL A 17 6.75 18.82 11.88
CA VAL A 17 7.99 18.20 12.39
C VAL A 17 8.68 19.16 13.35
N VAL A 18 8.87 18.73 14.60
CA VAL A 18 9.39 19.55 15.70
C VAL A 18 10.79 19.08 16.07
N SER A 19 11.79 19.91 15.76
CA SER A 19 13.22 19.62 16.02
C SER A 19 13.79 20.38 17.24
N GLU A 20 13.27 21.56 17.58
CA GLU A 20 13.79 22.40 18.67
C GLU A 20 12.73 22.62 19.76
N GLN A 21 13.15 22.47 21.02
CA GLN A 21 12.29 22.44 22.19
C GLN A 21 11.70 23.83 22.48
N ASN A 22 10.61 24.17 21.82
CA ASN A 22 9.72 25.22 22.30
C ASN A 22 8.26 24.79 22.13
N GLU A 23 7.82 23.86 22.99
CA GLU A 23 6.46 23.33 23.01
C GLU A 23 5.39 24.44 23.10
N LYS A 24 5.71 25.57 23.75
CA LYS A 24 4.83 26.74 23.80
C LYS A 24 4.60 27.35 22.42
N LEU A 25 5.65 27.54 21.60
CA LEU A 25 5.50 28.03 20.23
C LEU A 25 4.73 27.05 19.35
N VAL A 26 5.01 25.75 19.46
CA VAL A 26 4.30 24.72 18.69
C VAL A 26 2.81 24.69 19.09
N ARG A 27 2.50 24.82 20.38
CA ARG A 27 1.12 24.96 20.89
C ARG A 27 0.42 26.20 20.35
N GLU A 28 1.08 27.35 20.35
CA GLU A 28 0.52 28.59 19.80
C GLU A 28 0.28 28.48 18.29
N LYS A 29 1.18 27.80 17.56
CA LYS A 29 1.00 27.48 16.14
C LYS A 29 -0.22 26.58 15.91
N ALA A 30 -0.38 25.51 16.69
CA ALA A 30 -1.55 24.63 16.61
C ALA A 30 -2.86 25.37 16.89
N ARG A 31 -2.91 26.22 17.93
CA ARG A 31 -4.08 27.09 18.20
C ARG A 31 -4.42 27.99 17.02
N ARG A 32 -3.41 28.58 16.36
CA ARG A 32 -3.62 29.42 15.18
C ARG A 32 -4.11 28.60 13.98
N MET A 33 -3.58 27.40 13.75
CA MET A 33 -4.05 26.48 12.69
C MET A 33 -5.51 26.06 12.93
N TYR A 34 -5.84 25.64 14.16
CA TYR A 34 -7.20 25.25 14.53
C TYR A 34 -8.20 26.40 14.32
N ARG A 35 -7.87 27.62 14.77
CA ARG A 35 -8.72 28.81 14.53
C ARG A 35 -8.90 29.15 13.05
N ARG A 36 -7.97 28.73 12.20
CA ARG A 36 -8.08 28.91 10.75
C ARG A 36 -8.89 27.80 10.08
N GLY A 37 -9.33 26.77 10.82
CA GLY A 37 -10.18 25.71 10.31
C GLY A 37 -9.46 24.40 9.95
N VAL A 38 -8.20 24.23 10.36
CA VAL A 38 -7.52 22.92 10.24
C VAL A 38 -8.19 21.93 11.19
N ARG A 39 -8.73 20.83 10.66
CA ARG A 39 -9.57 19.87 11.42
C ARG A 39 -8.74 19.01 12.36
N ARG A 40 -7.58 18.52 11.93
CA ARG A 40 -6.66 17.72 12.76
C ARG A 40 -5.23 18.19 12.60
N ILE A 41 -4.51 18.27 13.70
CA ILE A 41 -3.14 18.76 13.72
C ILE A 41 -2.30 17.74 14.47
N PHE A 42 -1.26 17.24 13.82
CA PHE A 42 -0.30 16.31 14.38
C PHE A 42 1.05 16.99 14.48
N ALA A 43 1.81 16.62 15.49
CA ALA A 43 3.19 17.03 15.62
C ALA A 43 4.07 15.80 15.83
N VAL A 44 5.21 15.77 15.14
CA VAL A 44 6.22 14.71 15.15
C VAL A 44 7.46 15.29 15.81
N TRP A 45 7.71 14.93 17.07
CA TRP A 45 8.91 15.32 17.79
C TRP A 45 10.03 14.34 17.48
N ALA A 46 10.86 14.70 16.51
CA ALA A 46 11.95 13.84 16.05
C ALA A 46 12.94 13.50 17.18
N LYS A 47 13.31 14.47 18.02
CA LYS A 47 14.31 14.26 19.09
C LYS A 47 13.82 13.37 20.23
N THR A 48 12.53 13.38 20.54
CA THR A 48 11.97 12.57 21.63
C THR A 48 11.24 11.33 21.11
N HIS A 49 11.25 11.09 19.80
CA HIS A 49 10.59 9.96 19.15
C HIS A 49 9.12 9.84 19.53
N ARG A 50 8.37 10.94 19.42
CA ARG A 50 6.95 11.00 19.79
C ARG A 50 6.12 11.63 18.70
N VAL A 51 4.91 11.12 18.52
CA VAL A 51 3.86 11.76 17.72
C VAL A 51 2.72 12.14 18.65
N CYS A 52 2.20 13.34 18.52
CA CYS A 52 1.02 13.78 19.27
C CYS A 52 0.00 14.42 18.33
N GLU A 53 -1.27 14.31 18.71
CA GLU A 53 -2.38 15.02 18.10
C GLU A 53 -2.81 16.19 19.00
N TRP A 54 -3.15 17.32 18.38
CA TRP A 54 -3.68 18.48 19.08
C TRP A 54 -5.11 18.20 19.57
N SER A 55 -5.36 18.38 20.87
CA SER A 55 -6.69 18.38 21.44
C SER A 55 -7.18 19.81 21.62
N ALA A 56 -8.21 20.21 20.86
CA ALA A 56 -8.82 21.52 20.99
C ALA A 56 -9.58 21.67 22.32
N GLU A 57 -10.13 20.58 22.85
CA GLU A 57 -10.85 20.53 24.12
C GLU A 57 -9.94 20.85 25.31
N SER A 58 -8.81 20.16 25.41
CA SER A 58 -7.84 20.37 26.51
C SER A 58 -6.81 21.46 26.20
N GLY A 59 -6.74 21.92 24.95
CA GLY A 59 -5.74 22.90 24.50
C GLY A 59 -4.30 22.41 24.68
N SER A 60 -4.06 21.11 24.51
CA SER A 60 -2.79 20.42 24.75
C SER A 60 -2.49 19.35 23.69
N TRP A 61 -1.25 18.86 23.67
CA TRP A 61 -0.82 17.76 22.81
C TRP A 61 -1.09 16.42 23.49
N ARG A 62 -1.88 15.56 22.83
CA ARG A 62 -2.13 14.18 23.25
C ARG A 62 -1.20 13.24 22.49
N GLN A 63 -0.30 12.58 23.20
CA GLN A 63 0.58 11.58 22.59
C GLN A 63 -0.24 10.43 22.02
N LEU A 64 0.15 9.98 20.82
CA LEU A 64 -0.38 8.79 20.19
C LEU A 64 0.51 7.59 20.50
N GLU A 65 -0.11 6.44 20.72
CA GLU A 65 0.62 5.19 20.93
C GLU A 65 1.35 4.77 19.65
N PRO A 66 2.59 4.24 19.73
CA PRO A 66 3.35 3.84 18.55
C PRO A 66 2.63 2.82 17.64
N GLY A 67 1.84 1.92 18.24
CA GLY A 67 1.05 0.92 17.52
C GLY A 67 -0.29 1.42 16.99
N ALA A 68 -0.68 2.67 17.27
CA ALA A 68 -1.92 3.25 16.78
C ALA A 68 -1.83 3.62 15.30
N GLN A 69 -3.01 3.80 14.68
CA GLN A 69 -3.16 4.28 13.32
C GLN A 69 -3.92 5.60 13.30
N ILE A 70 -3.52 6.49 12.40
CA ILE A 70 -4.22 7.73 12.08
C ILE A 70 -5.13 7.41 10.89
N GLU A 71 -6.42 7.24 11.19
CA GLU A 71 -7.47 7.08 10.18
C GLU A 71 -8.07 8.43 9.85
N ASP A 72 -8.22 8.75 8.57
CA ASP A 72 -8.79 10.01 8.14
C ASP A 72 -9.26 9.95 6.68
N SER A 73 -10.33 10.66 6.33
CA SER A 73 -10.82 10.73 4.95
C SER A 73 -9.83 11.37 3.97
N SER A 74 -8.91 12.20 4.45
CA SER A 74 -7.85 12.77 3.62
C SER A 74 -6.72 11.77 3.34
N LEU A 75 -6.72 10.58 3.96
CA LEU A 75 -5.72 9.54 3.78
C LEU A 75 -6.32 8.37 2.98
N VAL A 76 -5.62 7.92 1.94
CA VAL A 76 -6.06 6.76 1.14
C VAL A 76 -6.05 5.45 1.94
N SER A 77 -5.21 5.38 2.96
CA SER A 77 -5.05 4.25 3.87
C SER A 77 -4.67 4.77 5.26
N PRO A 78 -5.01 4.05 6.34
CA PRO A 78 -4.60 4.45 7.69
C PRO A 78 -3.08 4.61 7.82
N LEU A 79 -2.62 5.72 8.39
CA LEU A 79 -1.19 5.98 8.60
C LEU A 79 -0.76 5.48 9.97
N ARG A 80 0.13 4.48 10.03
CA ARG A 80 0.69 4.01 11.31
C ARG A 80 1.49 5.11 12.00
N VAL A 81 1.29 5.30 13.29
CA VAL A 81 2.03 6.31 14.07
C VAL A 81 3.54 6.06 14.01
N ALA A 82 3.96 4.80 14.15
CA ALA A 82 5.37 4.42 14.03
C ALA A 82 5.99 4.76 12.66
N ALA A 83 5.20 4.85 11.58
CA ALA A 83 5.70 5.24 10.25
C ALA A 83 6.25 6.67 10.19
N LEU A 84 5.84 7.54 11.12
CA LEU A 84 6.34 8.91 11.22
C LEU A 84 7.69 8.99 11.95
N LEU A 85 8.17 7.89 12.54
CA LEU A 85 9.35 7.84 13.40
C LEU A 85 10.39 6.82 12.94
N ASP A 86 9.99 5.79 12.21
CA ASP A 86 10.83 4.68 11.78
C ASP A 86 10.76 4.49 10.26
N ALA A 87 11.93 4.41 9.62
CA ALA A 87 12.04 4.34 8.17
C ALA A 87 11.46 3.04 7.58
N ALA A 88 11.70 1.90 8.23
CA ALA A 88 11.17 0.63 7.74
C ALA A 88 9.64 0.60 7.80
N THR A 89 9.06 1.13 8.87
CA THR A 89 7.61 1.27 9.01
C THR A 89 7.03 2.30 8.04
N ALA A 90 7.79 3.37 7.72
CA ALA A 90 7.43 4.34 6.70
C ALA A 90 7.34 3.69 5.31
N ASP A 91 8.37 2.95 4.91
CA ASP A 91 8.42 2.26 3.62
C ASP A 91 7.23 1.30 3.45
N ASN A 92 6.89 0.53 4.49
CA ASN A 92 5.72 -0.35 4.49
C ASN A 92 4.41 0.42 4.32
N SER A 93 4.25 1.55 5.03
CA SER A 93 3.03 2.36 4.93
C SER A 93 2.90 3.03 3.54
N VAL A 94 4.03 3.40 2.93
CA VAL A 94 4.07 3.91 1.55
C VAL A 94 3.66 2.80 0.58
N ALA A 95 4.17 1.58 0.74
CA ALA A 95 3.79 0.44 -0.10
C ALA A 95 2.29 0.14 0.00
N GLU A 96 1.73 0.07 1.21
CA GLU A 96 0.29 -0.12 1.45
C GLU A 96 -0.54 0.99 0.78
N ALA A 97 -0.14 2.25 0.94
CA ALA A 97 -0.83 3.38 0.32
C ALA A 97 -0.75 3.37 -1.21
N LEU A 98 0.38 2.98 -1.80
CA LEU A 98 0.54 2.85 -3.25
C LEU A 98 -0.31 1.70 -3.80
N ALA A 99 -0.38 0.58 -3.09
CA ALA A 99 -1.24 -0.55 -3.45
C ALA A 99 -2.73 -0.13 -3.41
N ALA A 100 -3.16 0.54 -2.34
CA ALA A 100 -4.53 1.05 -2.21
C ALA A 100 -4.90 2.08 -3.29
N LYS A 101 -3.94 2.89 -3.75
CA LYS A 101 -4.11 3.81 -4.89
C LYS A 101 -4.18 3.10 -6.26
N GLY A 102 -3.96 1.78 -6.30
CA GLY A 102 -3.87 1.03 -7.55
C GLY A 102 -2.68 1.45 -8.40
N ASN A 103 -1.53 1.72 -7.78
CA ASN A 103 -0.32 2.12 -8.50
C ASN A 103 -0.01 1.15 -9.64
N PRO A 104 0.18 1.63 -10.89
CA PRO A 104 0.30 0.76 -12.06
C PRO A 104 1.52 -0.15 -12.01
N VAL A 105 2.65 0.31 -11.44
CA VAL A 105 3.87 -0.50 -11.30
C VAL A 105 3.66 -1.65 -10.32
N LEU A 106 2.98 -1.40 -9.19
CA LEU A 106 2.65 -2.47 -8.24
C LEU A 106 1.67 -3.47 -8.86
N ARG A 107 0.62 -2.99 -9.54
CA ARG A 107 -0.35 -3.86 -10.22
C ARG A 107 0.29 -4.74 -11.29
N GLU A 108 1.19 -4.20 -12.10
CA GLU A 108 1.94 -4.97 -13.10
C GLU A 108 2.80 -6.05 -12.43
N ARG A 109 3.49 -5.70 -11.34
CA ARG A 109 4.29 -6.67 -10.58
C ARG A 109 3.44 -7.78 -9.95
N GLU A 110 2.28 -7.45 -9.42
CA GLU A 110 1.31 -8.42 -8.88
C GLU A 110 0.79 -9.36 -9.98
N ALA A 111 0.34 -8.81 -11.11
CA ALA A 111 -0.11 -9.60 -12.25
C ALA A 111 0.99 -10.53 -12.78
N ALA A 112 2.23 -10.04 -12.89
CA ALA A 112 3.36 -10.86 -13.30
C ALA A 112 3.70 -11.95 -12.25
N ALA A 113 3.54 -11.66 -10.96
CA ALA A 113 3.73 -12.64 -9.89
C ALA A 113 2.66 -13.73 -9.92
N GLU A 114 1.40 -13.35 -10.15
CA GLU A 114 0.29 -14.27 -10.34
C GLU A 114 0.52 -15.17 -11.56
N ALA A 115 0.90 -14.59 -12.70
CA ALA A 115 1.18 -15.35 -13.92
C ALA A 115 2.28 -16.40 -13.69
N ARG A 116 3.39 -16.02 -13.03
CA ARG A 116 4.44 -16.97 -12.65
C ARG A 116 3.90 -18.07 -11.72
N GLY A 117 3.08 -17.72 -10.73
CA GLY A 117 2.48 -18.68 -9.81
C GLY A 117 1.59 -19.71 -10.52
N VAL A 118 0.75 -19.27 -11.45
CA VAL A 118 -0.10 -20.16 -12.26
C VAL A 118 0.75 -21.04 -13.17
N ALA A 119 1.78 -20.47 -13.81
CA ALA A 119 2.72 -21.23 -14.65
C ALA A 119 3.41 -22.37 -13.88
N TRP A 120 3.94 -22.09 -12.69
CA TRP A 120 4.52 -23.12 -11.82
C TRP A 120 3.47 -24.16 -11.37
N SER A 121 2.23 -23.74 -11.14
CA SER A 121 1.14 -24.65 -10.78
C SER A 121 0.79 -25.62 -11.91
N ILE A 122 0.80 -25.16 -13.17
CA ILE A 122 0.60 -26.04 -14.34
C ILE A 122 1.66 -27.13 -14.37
N LEU A 123 2.94 -26.75 -14.24
CA LEU A 123 4.05 -27.70 -14.25
C LEU A 123 3.97 -28.69 -13.09
N GLY A 124 3.62 -28.21 -11.88
CA GLY A 124 3.42 -29.07 -10.72
C GLY A 124 2.28 -30.08 -10.90
N VAL A 125 1.17 -29.67 -11.53
CA VAL A 125 0.07 -30.59 -11.87
C VAL A 125 0.51 -31.64 -12.90
N LEU A 126 1.23 -31.24 -13.94
CA LEU A 126 1.74 -32.18 -14.95
C LEU A 126 2.70 -33.21 -14.31
N GLU A 127 3.62 -32.75 -13.47
CA GLU A 127 4.54 -33.61 -12.72
C GLU A 127 3.78 -34.59 -11.81
N ALA A 128 2.81 -34.11 -11.03
CA ALA A 128 2.00 -34.97 -10.15
C ALA A 128 1.21 -36.04 -10.91
N ARG A 129 0.89 -35.78 -12.18
CA ARG A 129 0.19 -36.72 -13.08
C ARG A 129 1.15 -37.62 -13.87
N GLY A 130 2.46 -37.47 -13.69
CA GLY A 130 3.47 -38.22 -14.44
C GLY A 130 3.57 -37.81 -15.92
N LEU A 131 3.09 -36.62 -16.28
CA LEU A 131 3.13 -36.09 -17.63
C LEU A 131 4.41 -35.25 -17.81
N ALA A 132 5.36 -35.78 -18.58
CA ALA A 132 6.61 -35.09 -18.85
C ALA A 132 6.41 -33.93 -19.83
N ALA A 133 6.57 -32.69 -19.36
CA ALA A 133 6.72 -31.53 -20.23
C ALA A 133 8.14 -31.49 -20.82
N SER A 134 8.27 -31.10 -22.10
CA SER A 134 9.56 -30.81 -22.72
C SER A 134 10.14 -29.49 -22.17
N GLU A 135 11.43 -29.23 -22.43
CA GLU A 135 12.02 -27.95 -22.03
C GLU A 135 11.37 -26.76 -22.76
N ASP A 136 11.07 -26.91 -24.05
CA ASP A 136 10.38 -25.87 -24.82
C ASP A 136 8.99 -25.56 -24.24
N GLN A 137 8.24 -26.57 -23.80
CA GLN A 137 6.96 -26.38 -23.12
C GLN A 137 7.12 -25.70 -21.77
N ARG A 138 8.14 -26.06 -20.99
CA ARG A 138 8.43 -25.38 -19.72
C ARG A 138 8.73 -23.91 -19.95
N GLN A 139 9.57 -23.58 -20.93
CA GLN A 139 9.90 -22.22 -21.32
C GLN A 139 8.65 -21.45 -21.77
N GLU A 140 7.80 -22.06 -22.60
CA GLU A 140 6.54 -21.47 -23.06
C GLU A 140 5.61 -21.15 -21.88
N ILE A 141 5.40 -22.12 -20.97
CA ILE A 141 4.51 -21.98 -19.82
C ILE A 141 5.05 -20.90 -18.85
N LEU A 142 6.34 -20.96 -18.50
CA LEU A 142 6.96 -20.02 -17.56
C LEU A 142 7.11 -18.60 -18.12
N GLY A 143 7.24 -18.47 -19.44
CA GLY A 143 7.35 -17.19 -20.13
C GLY A 143 6.00 -16.50 -20.39
N CYS A 144 4.88 -17.21 -20.23
CA CYS A 144 3.56 -16.67 -20.50
C CYS A 144 3.13 -15.67 -19.41
N GLN A 145 2.70 -14.48 -19.82
CA GLN A 145 2.15 -13.43 -18.93
C GLN A 145 0.63 -13.25 -19.10
N ASP A 146 0.01 -13.96 -20.05
CA ASP A 146 -1.44 -13.94 -20.26
C ASP A 146 -2.11 -14.86 -19.23
N LEU A 147 -2.69 -14.26 -18.19
CA LEU A 147 -3.39 -14.96 -17.12
C LEU A 147 -4.59 -15.79 -17.62
N ASP A 148 -5.31 -15.33 -18.64
CA ASP A 148 -6.44 -16.08 -19.16
C ASP A 148 -5.98 -17.33 -19.89
N ARG A 149 -4.88 -17.24 -20.66
CA ARG A 149 -4.23 -18.39 -21.29
C ARG A 149 -3.71 -19.38 -20.24
N LEU A 150 -3.00 -18.89 -19.23
CA LEU A 150 -2.50 -19.69 -18.13
C LEU A 150 -3.62 -20.41 -17.36
N HIS A 151 -4.73 -19.74 -17.05
CA HIS A 151 -5.87 -20.38 -16.39
C HIS A 151 -6.54 -21.45 -17.24
N ARG A 152 -6.61 -21.26 -18.57
CA ARG A 152 -7.08 -22.31 -19.50
C ARG A 152 -6.15 -23.52 -19.46
N TRP A 153 -4.84 -23.29 -19.52
CA TRP A 153 -3.83 -24.33 -19.42
C TRP A 153 -3.88 -25.08 -18.09
N LEU A 154 -4.04 -24.39 -16.97
CA LEU A 154 -4.18 -25.02 -15.66
C LEU A 154 -5.38 -25.98 -15.60
N ARG A 155 -6.54 -25.57 -16.12
CA ARG A 155 -7.72 -26.44 -16.20
C ARG A 155 -7.48 -27.66 -17.09
N ARG A 156 -6.78 -27.48 -18.22
CA ARG A 156 -6.41 -28.59 -19.11
C ARG A 156 -5.41 -29.53 -18.48
N ALA A 157 -4.42 -29.01 -17.76
CA ALA A 157 -3.41 -29.81 -17.09
C ALA A 157 -4.00 -30.79 -16.08
N ALA A 158 -5.20 -30.52 -15.54
CA ALA A 158 -5.91 -31.46 -14.68
C ALA A 158 -6.50 -32.68 -15.40
N LEU A 159 -6.82 -32.57 -16.70
CA LEU A 159 -7.57 -33.57 -17.48
C LEU A 159 -6.80 -34.16 -18.66
N ALA A 160 -5.81 -33.45 -19.19
CA ALA A 160 -5.05 -33.80 -20.39
C ALA A 160 -4.36 -35.16 -20.27
N SER A 161 -4.24 -35.92 -21.35
CA SER A 161 -3.50 -37.19 -21.34
C SER A 161 -2.02 -37.02 -21.71
N SER A 162 -1.62 -35.82 -22.11
CA SER A 162 -0.24 -35.44 -22.46
C SER A 162 0.02 -33.96 -22.14
N ALA A 163 1.29 -33.55 -22.10
CA ALA A 163 1.67 -32.14 -21.94
C ALA A 163 1.30 -31.29 -23.18
N ASP A 164 1.34 -31.88 -24.38
CA ASP A 164 1.04 -31.20 -25.65
C ASP A 164 -0.42 -30.69 -25.71
N GLU A 165 -1.36 -31.47 -25.17
CA GLU A 165 -2.77 -31.08 -25.08
C GLU A 165 -2.97 -29.82 -24.22
N VAL A 166 -2.09 -29.57 -23.24
CA VAL A 166 -2.20 -28.40 -22.38
C VAL A 166 -1.94 -27.13 -23.17
N THR A 167 -0.82 -27.05 -23.89
CA THR A 167 -0.37 -25.82 -24.56
C THR A 167 -1.00 -25.58 -25.94
N SER A 168 -1.65 -26.60 -26.52
CA SER A 168 -2.34 -26.53 -27.82
C SER A 168 -3.30 -25.33 -27.93
N GLU A 169 -3.32 -24.64 -29.08
CA GLU A 169 -4.36 -23.63 -29.34
C GLU A 169 -5.71 -24.32 -29.58
N SER A 170 -6.78 -23.78 -29.01
CA SER A 170 -8.16 -24.14 -29.37
C SER A 170 -8.97 -22.88 -29.56
#